data_AF-A0A973EP11-F1
#
_entry.id   AF-A0A973EP11-F1
#
_cell.length_a   1.000
_cell.length_b   1.000
_cell.length_c   1.000
_cell.angle_alpha   90.00
_cell.angle_beta   90.00
_cell.angle_gamma   90.00
#
_symmetry.space_group_name_H-M   'P 1'
#
loop_
_entity.id
_entity.type
_entity.pdbx_description
1 polymer ?
#
loop_
_entity_poly.entity_id
_entity_poly.type
_entity_poly.pdbx_seq_one_letter_code
_entity_poly.pdbx_strand_id
1 'polypeptide(L)'
;MKSVICLFLLLQFVLFPPFGPAFCADTPPAPTIPLTSETAAHRPHIEIPQPAHDLGTVTADREFEHTFTFRNTGTAVLEIDKVVVG
;
A
#
# COMPACT_ATOMS: atom_id res chain seq x y z
N MET A 1 42.95 -8.07 -54.37
CA MET A 1 42.27 -7.56 -53.15
C MET A 1 41.11 -8.45 -52.65
N LYS A 2 40.82 -9.61 -53.27
CA LYS A 2 39.77 -10.55 -52.81
C LYS A 2 40.24 -11.58 -51.75
N SER A 3 41.55 -11.83 -51.65
CA SER A 3 42.11 -12.85 -50.75
C SER A 3 42.18 -12.42 -49.27
N VAL A 4 42.28 -11.12 -48.99
CA VAL A 4 42.38 -10.59 -47.61
C VAL A 4 41.01 -10.55 -46.93
N ILE A 5 39.94 -10.36 -47.71
CA ILE A 5 38.55 -10.34 -47.23
C ILE A 5 38.09 -11.74 -46.79
N CYS A 6 38.49 -12.81 -47.49
CA CYS A 6 38.19 -14.19 -47.06
C CYS A 6 38.90 -14.58 -45.76
N LEU A 7 40.16 -14.18 -45.57
CA LEU A 7 40.90 -14.51 -44.35
C LEU A 7 40.33 -13.77 -43.13
N PHE A 8 39.85 -12.54 -43.32
CA PHE A 8 39.18 -11.78 -42.26
C PHE A 8 37.81 -12.38 -41.92
N LEU A 9 37.03 -12.85 -42.91
CA LEU A 9 35.72 -13.49 -42.72
C LEU A 9 35.81 -14.87 -42.05
N LEU A 10 36.90 -15.62 -42.24
CA LEU A 10 37.10 -16.91 -41.58
C LEU A 10 37.50 -16.77 -40.11
N LEU A 11 38.23 -15.71 -39.73
CA LEU A 11 38.68 -15.50 -38.35
C LEU A 11 37.53 -15.16 -37.38
N GLN A 12 36.49 -14.46 -37.88
CA GLN A 12 35.33 -14.07 -37.08
C GLN A 12 34.33 -15.21 -36.81
N PHE A 13 34.42 -16.32 -37.54
CA PHE A 13 33.59 -17.52 -37.30
C PHE A 13 34.17 -18.46 -36.22
N VAL A 14 35.47 -18.37 -35.90
CA VAL A 14 36.13 -19.25 -34.93
C VAL A 14 36.08 -18.67 -33.50
N LEU A 15 35.90 -17.35 -33.36
CA LEU A 15 35.97 -16.64 -32.07
C LEU A 15 34.60 -16.24 -31.47
N PHE A 16 33.50 -16.41 -32.19
CA PHE A 16 32.14 -16.12 -31.70
C PHE A 16 31.15 -17.20 -32.16
N PRO A 17 30.99 -18.31 -31.43
CA PRO A 17 29.83 -19.17 -31.63
C PRO A 17 28.57 -18.41 -31.21
N PRO A 18 27.50 -18.37 -32.02
CA PRO A 18 26.23 -17.86 -31.55
C PRO A 18 25.68 -18.83 -30.50
N PHE A 19 25.76 -18.42 -29.23
CA PHE A 19 24.88 -18.76 -28.10
C PHE A 19 23.86 -19.86 -28.43
N GLY A 20 24.05 -21.12 -28.00
CA GLY A 20 23.70 -21.59 -26.66
C GLY A 20 22.51 -22.56 -26.74
N PRO A 21 22.37 -23.57 -25.84
CA PRO A 21 21.33 -24.60 -25.97
C PRO A 21 19.92 -24.03 -25.81
N ALA A 22 18.99 -24.59 -26.57
CA ALA A 22 17.57 -24.29 -26.53
C ALA A 22 17.03 -24.30 -25.09
N PHE A 23 16.60 -23.13 -24.61
CA PHE A 23 15.87 -23.01 -23.35
C PHE A 23 14.46 -23.56 -23.59
N CYS A 24 14.22 -24.80 -23.18
CA CYS A 24 12.88 -25.36 -23.14
C CYS A 24 12.02 -24.49 -22.20
N ALA A 25 11.03 -23.80 -22.77
CA ALA A 25 10.10 -22.96 -22.02
C ALA A 25 9.07 -23.82 -21.28
N ASP A 26 9.44 -24.35 -20.12
CA ASP A 26 8.47 -24.85 -19.16
C ASP A 26 7.94 -23.62 -18.40
N THR A 27 6.75 -23.14 -18.77
CA THR A 27 6.14 -21.95 -18.15
C THR A 27 5.62 -22.34 -16.77
N PRO A 28 6.16 -21.82 -15.66
CA PRO A 28 5.66 -22.14 -14.34
C PRO A 28 4.20 -21.67 -14.19
N PRO A 29 3.33 -22.39 -13.47
CA PRO A 29 1.97 -21.94 -13.22
C PRO A 29 1.99 -20.58 -12.51
N ALA A 30 1.17 -19.65 -12.99
CA ALA A 30 1.04 -18.32 -12.42
C ALA A 30 0.75 -18.41 -10.90
N PRO A 31 1.38 -17.56 -10.08
CA PRO A 31 1.14 -17.59 -8.64
C PRO A 31 -0.31 -17.21 -8.33
N THR A 32 -1.08 -18.17 -7.82
CA THR A 32 -2.36 -17.90 -7.17
C THR A 32 -2.07 -17.15 -5.88
N ILE A 33 -2.20 -15.82 -5.89
CA ILE A 33 -2.14 -15.02 -4.67
C ILE A 33 -3.43 -15.31 -3.90
N PRO A 34 -3.37 -15.91 -2.70
CA PRO A 34 -4.55 -16.01 -1.85
C PRO A 34 -5.02 -14.58 -1.56
N LEU A 35 -6.28 -14.28 -1.87
CA LEU A 35 -6.92 -13.04 -1.44
C LEU A 35 -7.18 -13.17 0.06
N THR A 36 -6.12 -13.03 0.85
CA THR A 36 -6.21 -13.03 2.31
C THR A 36 -6.99 -11.79 2.69
N SER A 37 -8.28 -11.94 2.92
CA SER A 37 -9.14 -10.95 3.57
C SER A 37 -8.77 -10.87 5.05
N GLU A 38 -7.53 -10.53 5.35
CA GLU A 38 -7.04 -10.36 6.70
C GLU A 38 -6.18 -9.12 6.74
N THR A 39 -6.86 -7.99 6.70
CA THR A 39 -6.33 -6.79 7.31
C THR A 39 -7.49 -6.13 8.04
N ALA A 40 -7.92 -6.77 9.13
CA ALA A 40 -8.36 -5.99 10.28
C ALA A 40 -7.12 -5.21 10.74
N ALA A 41 -6.85 -4.10 10.04
CA ALA A 41 -5.67 -3.28 10.28
C ALA A 41 -5.65 -2.93 11.77
N HIS A 42 -4.53 -3.17 12.43
CA HIS A 42 -4.33 -2.77 13.81
C HIS A 42 -4.28 -1.23 13.87
N ARG A 43 -5.46 -0.61 13.93
CA ARG A 43 -5.65 0.84 13.84
C ARG A 43 -6.62 1.30 14.93
N PRO A 44 -6.48 2.55 15.41
CA PRO A 44 -7.48 3.13 16.30
C PRO A 44 -8.77 3.38 15.50
N HIS A 45 -9.91 3.30 16.18
CA HIS A 45 -11.20 3.65 15.59
C HIS A 45 -12.08 4.25 16.69
N ILE A 46 -12.63 5.43 16.41
CA ILE A 46 -13.47 6.15 17.36
C ILE A 46 -14.94 5.96 17.00
N GLU A 47 -15.73 5.56 17.99
CA GLU A 47 -17.19 5.56 17.93
C GLU A 47 -17.70 6.75 18.74
N ILE A 48 -18.57 7.56 18.11
CA ILE A 48 -19.18 8.75 18.70
C ILE A 48 -20.70 8.53 18.72
N PRO A 49 -21.29 8.07 19.84
CA PRO A 49 -22.71 7.74 19.91
C PRO A 49 -23.62 8.95 19.65
N GLN A 50 -23.17 10.12 20.08
CA GLN A 50 -23.89 11.38 19.92
C GLN A 50 -22.97 12.42 19.25
N PRO A 51 -22.92 12.45 17.91
CA PRO A 51 -22.03 13.34 17.17
C PRO A 51 -22.47 14.82 17.20
N ALA A 52 -23.69 15.08 17.65
CA ALA A 52 -24.24 16.43 17.78
C ALA A 52 -25.05 16.57 19.07
N HIS A 53 -24.98 17.74 19.70
CA HIS A 53 -25.81 18.10 20.84
C HIS A 53 -26.50 19.43 20.55
N ASP A 54 -27.82 19.46 20.70
CA ASP A 54 -28.59 20.69 20.64
C ASP A 54 -28.55 21.36 22.02
N LEU A 55 -28.01 22.58 22.06
CA LEU A 55 -27.90 23.39 23.28
C LEU A 55 -29.25 23.97 23.70
N GLY A 56 -30.23 24.04 22.78
CA GLY A 56 -31.52 24.64 22.99
C GLY A 56 -31.42 26.13 23.37
N THR A 57 -32.25 26.54 24.33
CA THR A 57 -32.24 27.91 24.86
C THR A 57 -31.19 28.05 25.95
N VAL A 58 -30.08 28.70 25.62
CA VAL A 58 -29.06 29.11 26.60
C VAL A 58 -29.32 30.54 27.07
N THR A 59 -29.17 30.79 28.37
CA THR A 59 -29.31 32.13 28.94
C THR A 59 -28.00 32.90 28.75
N ALA A 60 -28.10 34.18 28.39
CA ALA A 60 -26.93 35.05 28.35
C ALA A 60 -26.21 35.10 29.70
N ASP A 61 -24.89 35.29 29.67
CA ASP A 61 -24.02 35.41 30.85
C ASP A 61 -24.02 34.20 31.79
N ARG A 62 -24.43 33.03 31.29
CA ARG A 62 -24.32 31.75 32.01
C ARG A 62 -23.38 30.81 31.27
N GLU A 63 -22.49 30.18 32.04
CA GLU A 63 -21.66 29.10 31.55
C GLU A 63 -22.53 27.86 31.31
N PHE A 64 -22.33 27.23 30.15
CA PHE A 64 -22.96 25.98 29.79
C PHE A 64 -21.86 24.94 29.58
N GLU A 65 -21.93 23.86 30.35
CA GLU A 65 -20.99 22.75 30.27
C GLU A 65 -21.70 21.52 29.71
N HIS A 66 -21.08 20.87 28.72
CA HIS A 66 -21.55 19.60 28.18
C HIS A 66 -20.37 18.67 27.91
N THR A 67 -20.55 17.40 28.28
CA THR A 67 -19.53 16.37 28.18
C THR A 67 -19.90 15.37 27.08
N PHE A 68 -19.05 15.26 26.08
CA PHE A 68 -19.14 14.19 25.08
C PHE A 68 -18.36 12.96 25.55
N THR A 69 -18.95 11.78 25.35
CA THR A 69 -18.27 10.50 25.56
C THR A 69 -18.07 9.80 24.22
N PHE A 70 -16.90 9.22 24.04
CA PHE A 70 -16.54 8.45 22.85
C PHE A 70 -15.77 7.20 23.27
N ARG A 71 -15.75 6.20 22.37
CA ARG A 71 -15.11 4.91 22.65
C ARG A 71 -14.12 4.57 21.54
N ASN A 72 -12.90 4.15 21.93
CA ASN A 72 -12.01 3.48 21.00
C ASN A 72 -12.48 2.04 20.80
N THR A 73 -13.02 1.74 19.64
CA THR A 73 -13.46 0.40 19.21
C THR A 73 -12.44 -0.26 18.29
N GLY A 74 -11.35 0.44 17.96
CA GLY A 74 -10.20 -0.10 17.26
C GLY A 74 -9.35 -1.00 18.15
N THR A 75 -8.43 -1.71 17.53
CA THR A 75 -7.53 -2.62 18.25
C THR A 75 -6.22 -1.96 18.66
N ALA A 76 -5.89 -0.80 18.09
CA ALA A 76 -4.70 -0.02 18.45
C ALA A 76 -5.05 1.10 19.45
N VAL A 77 -4.02 1.61 20.13
CA VAL A 77 -4.15 2.75 21.05
C VAL A 77 -4.60 3.99 20.28
N LEU A 78 -5.57 4.73 20.85
CA LEU A 78 -6.03 6.02 20.34
C LEU A 78 -5.35 7.14 21.12
N GLU A 79 -4.61 8.00 20.42
CA GLU A 79 -4.01 9.22 20.96
C GLU A 79 -4.79 10.45 20.45
N ILE A 80 -4.99 11.44 21.32
CA ILE A 80 -5.76 12.67 21.01
C ILE A 80 -4.84 13.86 21.18
N ASP A 81 -4.41 14.44 20.07
CA ASP A 81 -3.47 15.58 20.07
C ASP A 81 -4.16 16.94 20.14
N LYS A 82 -5.39 17.03 19.61
CA LYS A 82 -6.11 18.29 19.48
C LYS A 82 -7.62 18.09 19.51
N VAL A 83 -8.30 18.99 20.22
CA VAL A 83 -9.75 19.17 20.15
C VAL A 83 -10.03 20.57 19.62
N VAL A 84 -10.88 20.68 18.61
CA VAL A 84 -11.26 21.95 17.96
C VAL A 84 -12.75 22.15 18.13
N VAL A 85 -13.15 23.36 18.50
CA VAL A 85 -14.55 23.78 18.50
C VAL A 85 -14.88 24.23 17.07
N GLY A 86 -15.85 23.57 16.45
CA GLY A 86 -16.29 23.81 15.07
C GLY A 86 -17.24 24.98 14.92
#